data_AF-A0A8T1F1X4-F1
#
_entry.id   AF-A0A8T1F1X4-F1
#
_cell.length_a   1.000
_cell.length_b   1.000
_cell.length_c   1.000
_cell.angle_alpha   90.00
_cell.angle_beta   90.00
_cell.angle_gamma   90.00
#
_symmetry.space_group_name_H-M   'P 1'
#
loop_
_entity.id
_entity.type
_entity.pdbx_description
1 polymer ?
#
loop_
_entity_poly.entity_id
_entity_poly.type
_entity_poly.pdbx_seq_one_letter_code
_entity_poly.pdbx_strand_id
1 'polypeptide(L)'
;MMRVAGSDSPTGTVPLFTPILPPMIESVSHEALVRWKRKRCDYEAKLQSGCRVTGGAFDAVLNIEPPAATDGMLIAETEPIVSSIKNDKLPDIKELFTKELLMNMKESDVNARLTDYFKTFSTRAG
;
A
#
# COMPACT_ATOMS: atom_id res chain seq x y z
N MET A 1 46.93 41.26 29.37
CA MET A 1 45.63 41.02 30.03
C MET A 1 44.52 41.02 28.98
N MET A 2 43.57 40.08 29.10
CA MET A 2 42.31 39.89 28.32
C MET A 2 42.49 39.23 26.93
N ARG A 3 41.76 38.17 26.53
CA ARG A 3 40.56 37.47 27.06
C ARG A 3 40.55 36.03 26.53
N VAL A 4 40.00 35.12 27.34
CA VAL A 4 39.64 33.73 27.01
C VAL A 4 38.59 33.71 25.90
N ALA A 5 38.83 32.94 24.84
CA ALA A 5 37.82 32.56 23.86
C ALA A 5 37.33 31.16 24.22
N GLY A 6 36.05 31.05 24.59
CA GLY A 6 35.38 29.78 24.85
C GLY A 6 35.29 28.96 23.57
N SER A 7 35.70 27.70 23.65
CA SER A 7 35.42 26.69 22.64
C SER A 7 34.11 26.00 22.98
N ASP A 8 32.99 26.58 22.56
CA ASP A 8 31.75 25.82 22.43
C ASP A 8 31.84 25.03 21.12
N SER A 9 32.38 23.80 21.21
CA SER A 9 32.19 22.83 20.15
C SER A 9 30.78 22.26 20.28
N PRO A 10 29.86 22.46 19.31
CA PRO A 10 28.72 21.59 19.23
C PRO A 10 29.27 20.27 18.70
N THR A 11 29.48 19.32 19.60
CA THR A 11 29.60 17.89 19.25
C THR A 11 28.23 17.46 18.72
N GLY A 12 27.91 17.92 17.51
CA GLY A 12 26.89 17.34 16.66
C GLY A 12 27.43 16.04 16.10
N THR A 13 27.62 15.05 16.98
CA THR A 13 27.78 13.68 16.53
C THR A 13 26.46 13.24 15.91
N VAL A 14 26.59 12.43 14.84
CA VAL A 14 25.55 11.77 14.03
C VAL A 14 25.29 12.52 12.70
N PRO A 15 25.75 11.92 11.59
CA PRO A 15 24.88 10.95 10.93
C PRO A 15 25.39 9.53 11.17
N LEU A 16 24.64 8.80 12.00
CA LEU A 16 24.55 7.36 11.94
C LEU A 16 23.99 7.09 10.56
N PHE A 17 24.85 6.65 9.65
CA PHE A 17 24.44 6.09 8.37
C PHE A 17 23.67 4.81 8.67
N THR A 18 22.39 4.93 9.01
CA THR A 18 21.49 3.78 9.05
C THR A 18 21.24 3.37 7.60
N PRO A 19 21.70 2.18 7.17
CA PRO A 19 21.45 1.72 5.82
C PRO A 19 19.93 1.63 5.59
N ILE A 20 19.46 2.19 4.48
CA ILE A 20 18.05 2.09 4.06
C ILE A 20 17.88 0.69 3.47
N LEU A 21 17.20 -0.19 4.20
CA LEU A 21 17.03 -1.60 3.80
C LEU A 21 15.76 -1.81 2.96
N PRO A 22 15.81 -2.65 1.91
CA PRO A 22 14.63 -2.99 1.12
C PRO A 22 13.61 -3.78 1.95
N PRO A 23 12.30 -3.56 1.75
CA PRO A 23 11.27 -4.34 2.42
C PRO A 23 11.22 -5.77 1.88
N MET A 24 11.14 -6.74 2.77
CA MET A 24 10.96 -8.15 2.41
C MET A 24 9.49 -8.50 2.20
N ILE A 25 9.23 -9.45 1.30
CA ILE A 25 7.89 -10.04 1.13
C ILE A 25 7.72 -11.14 2.19
N GLU A 26 6.90 -10.88 3.19
CA GLU A 26 6.65 -11.82 4.30
C GLU A 26 5.59 -12.88 3.93
N SER A 27 4.75 -12.61 2.93
CA SER A 27 3.66 -13.49 2.49
C SER A 27 3.15 -13.11 1.10
N VAL A 28 2.61 -14.09 0.38
CA VAL A 28 1.96 -13.94 -0.94
C VAL A 28 0.46 -13.59 -0.87
N SER A 29 -0.07 -13.32 0.33
CA SER A 29 -1.46 -12.89 0.47
C SER A 29 -1.65 -11.48 -0.12
N HIS A 30 -2.87 -11.19 -0.61
CA HIS A 30 -3.20 -9.88 -1.19
C HIS A 30 -2.88 -8.73 -0.23
N GLU A 31 -3.26 -8.84 1.04
CA GLU A 31 -2.97 -7.81 2.05
C GLU A 31 -1.46 -7.62 2.25
N ALA A 32 -0.69 -8.72 2.33
CA ALA A 32 0.75 -8.65 2.48
C ALA A 32 1.42 -7.99 1.27
N LEU A 33 1.01 -8.34 0.05
CA LEU A 33 1.53 -7.76 -1.18
C LEU A 33 1.16 -6.26 -1.33
N VAL A 34 -0.05 -5.86 -0.95
CA VAL A 34 -0.45 -4.44 -0.93
C VAL A 34 0.38 -3.65 0.07
N ARG A 35 0.58 -4.18 1.29
CA ARG A 35 1.42 -3.54 2.31
C ARG A 35 2.88 -3.47 1.85
N TRP A 36 3.40 -4.53 1.25
CA TRP A 36 4.75 -4.57 0.70
C TRP A 36 4.92 -3.51 -0.41
N LYS A 37 3.98 -3.41 -1.37
CA LYS A 37 4.03 -2.41 -2.44
C LYS A 37 4.09 -0.98 -1.90
N ARG A 38 3.32 -0.66 -0.85
CA ARG A 38 3.41 0.64 -0.17
C ARG A 38 4.77 0.87 0.48
N LYS A 39 5.25 -0.09 1.29
CA LYS A 39 6.58 -0.04 1.92
C LYS A 39 7.69 0.12 0.87
N ARG A 40 7.51 -0.49 -0.31
CA ARG A 40 8.46 -0.43 -1.43
C ARG A 40 8.49 0.95 -2.08
N CYS A 41 7.33 1.58 -2.31
CA CYS A 41 7.27 2.98 -2.75
C CYS A 41 7.96 3.92 -1.75
N ASP A 42 7.72 3.73 -0.45
CA ASP A 42 8.36 4.54 0.60
C ASP A 42 9.89 4.33 0.66
N TYR A 43 10.34 3.09 0.44
CA TYR A 43 11.76 2.73 0.35
C TYR A 43 12.44 3.43 -0.82
N GLU A 44 11.84 3.39 -2.02
CA GLU A 44 12.36 4.04 -3.21
C GLU A 44 12.40 5.56 -3.07
N ALA A 45 11.36 6.17 -2.50
CA ALA A 45 11.36 7.61 -2.22
C ALA A 45 12.47 8.01 -1.24
N LYS A 46 12.70 7.21 -0.19
CA LYS A 46 13.80 7.43 0.77
C LYS A 46 15.16 7.28 0.11
N LEU A 47 15.37 6.22 -0.67
CA LEU A 47 16.59 6.03 -1.44
C LEU A 47 16.84 7.19 -2.40
N GLN A 48 15.82 7.63 -3.13
CA GLN A 48 15.93 8.72 -4.10
C GLN A 48 16.32 10.03 -3.41
N SER A 49 15.72 10.30 -2.24
CA SER A 49 16.09 11.45 -1.41
C SER A 49 17.53 11.37 -0.90
N GLY A 50 18.00 10.18 -0.53
CA GLY A 50 19.37 9.94 -0.07
C GLY A 50 20.40 10.10 -1.19
N CYS A 51 20.16 9.50 -2.35
CA CYS A 51 21.01 9.63 -3.55
C CYS A 51 21.15 11.08 -4.02
N ARG A 52 20.10 11.91 -3.91
CA ARG A 52 20.15 13.34 -4.22
C ARG A 52 21.14 14.10 -3.33
N VAL A 53 21.31 13.68 -2.07
CA VAL A 53 22.19 14.34 -1.10
C VAL A 53 23.64 13.87 -1.25
N THR A 54 23.87 12.62 -1.66
CA THR A 54 25.21 12.02 -1.79
C THR A 54 25.76 12.00 -3.23
N GLY A 55 24.96 12.38 -4.24
CA GLY A 55 25.37 12.37 -5.65
C GLY A 55 25.47 10.97 -6.27
N GLY A 56 24.92 9.94 -5.62
CA GLY A 56 24.95 8.55 -6.09
C GLY A 56 23.91 8.28 -7.20
N ALA A 57 24.27 7.44 -8.18
CA ALA A 57 23.35 6.99 -9.23
C ALA A 57 22.30 6.04 -8.65
N PHE A 58 21.06 6.51 -8.56
CA PHE A 58 19.91 5.78 -8.01
C PHE A 58 19.68 4.41 -8.68
N ASP A 59 19.88 4.34 -10.00
CA ASP A 59 19.70 3.10 -10.79
C ASP A 59 20.70 2.00 -10.43
N ALA A 60 21.90 2.34 -9.94
CA ALA A 60 22.90 1.35 -9.55
C ALA A 60 22.55 0.65 -8.23
N VAL A 61 21.80 1.31 -7.34
CA VAL A 61 21.38 0.76 -6.04
C VAL A 61 20.20 -0.18 -6.17
N LEU A 62 19.32 0.05 -7.14
CA LEU A 62 18.17 -0.80 -7.44
C LEU A 62 18.52 -2.04 -8.27
N ASN A 63 19.64 -2.01 -8.99
CA ASN A 63 20.09 -3.09 -9.88
C ASN A 63 21.23 -3.94 -9.29
N ILE A 64 21.35 -4.02 -7.96
CA ILE A 64 22.30 -4.97 -7.34
C ILE A 64 21.82 -6.38 -7.72
N GLU A 65 22.55 -7.05 -8.62
CA GLU A 65 22.24 -8.40 -9.09
C GLU A 65 22.36 -9.44 -7.95
N PRO A 66 21.29 -10.20 -7.68
CA PRO A 66 21.42 -11.63 -7.42
C PRO A 66 20.80 -12.41 -8.60
N PRO A 67 21.37 -13.56 -8.98
CA PRO A 67 20.83 -14.32 -10.10
C PRO A 67 19.42 -14.78 -9.76
N ALA A 68 18.49 -14.46 -10.67
CA ALA A 68 17.11 -14.95 -10.81
C ALA A 68 15.93 -14.06 -10.37
N ALA A 69 16.10 -12.89 -9.75
CA ALA A 69 14.96 -11.96 -9.56
C ALA A 69 15.37 -10.48 -9.58
N THR A 70 15.15 -9.82 -10.71
CA THR A 70 15.23 -8.35 -10.80
C THR A 70 14.00 -7.73 -10.13
N ASP A 71 14.14 -6.60 -9.43
CA ASP A 71 13.02 -5.91 -8.77
C ASP A 71 11.85 -5.61 -9.72
N GLY A 72 12.16 -5.31 -10.99
CA GLY A 72 11.14 -5.16 -12.05
C GLY A 72 10.30 -6.41 -12.28
N MET A 73 10.88 -7.61 -12.13
CA MET A 73 10.17 -8.89 -12.27
C MET A 73 9.22 -9.11 -11.10
N LEU A 74 9.65 -8.82 -9.86
CA LEU A 74 8.77 -8.91 -8.68
C LEU A 74 7.59 -7.94 -8.77
N ILE A 75 7.80 -6.73 -9.26
CA ILE A 75 6.73 -5.76 -9.48
C ILE A 75 5.78 -6.23 -10.58
N ALA A 76 6.33 -6.73 -11.69
CA ALA A 76 5.53 -7.23 -12.82
C ALA A 76 4.67 -8.45 -12.45
N GLU A 77 5.15 -9.34 -11.56
CA GLU A 77 4.39 -10.51 -11.11
C GLU A 77 3.38 -10.20 -10.00
N THR A 78 3.67 -9.21 -9.15
CA THR A 78 2.75 -8.83 -8.06
C THR A 78 1.58 -7.98 -8.55
N GLU A 79 1.71 -7.24 -9.65
CA GLU A 79 0.64 -6.40 -10.20
C GLU A 79 -0.59 -7.23 -10.63
N PRO A 80 -0.46 -8.30 -11.44
CA PRO A 80 -1.59 -9.14 -11.88
C PRO A 80 -2.33 -9.80 -10.72
N ILE A 81 -1.61 -10.25 -9.69
CA ILE A 81 -2.21 -10.89 -8.50
C ILE A 81 -3.05 -9.88 -7.71
N VAL A 82 -2.54 -8.66 -7.57
CA VAL A 82 -3.25 -7.58 -6.86
C VAL A 82 -4.40 -7.02 -7.69
N SER A 83 -4.29 -7.00 -9.02
CA SER A 83 -5.33 -6.48 -9.92
C SER A 83 -6.47 -7.47 -10.16
N SER A 84 -6.17 -8.77 -10.37
CA SER A 84 -7.18 -9.81 -10.60
C SER A 84 -8.13 -9.99 -9.40
N ILE A 85 -7.64 -9.84 -8.16
CA ILE A 85 -8.50 -9.89 -6.97
C ILE A 85 -9.46 -8.69 -6.89
N LYS A 86 -9.05 -7.54 -7.42
CA LYS A 86 -9.86 -6.30 -7.38
C LYS A 86 -10.91 -6.24 -8.50
N ASN A 87 -10.69 -6.91 -9.62
CA ASN A 87 -11.50 -6.72 -10.83
C ASN A 87 -12.24 -7.96 -11.33
N ASP A 88 -11.73 -9.18 -11.12
CA ASP A 88 -12.34 -10.39 -11.73
C ASP A 88 -13.20 -11.22 -10.76
N LYS A 89 -12.97 -11.09 -9.45
CA LYS A 89 -13.63 -11.95 -8.44
C LYS A 89 -14.81 -11.30 -7.73
N LEU A 90 -14.96 -9.99 -7.83
CA LEU A 90 -16.04 -9.26 -7.18
C LEU A 90 -16.99 -8.76 -8.28
N PRO A 91 -18.30 -9.07 -8.19
CA PRO A 91 -19.27 -8.52 -9.13
C PRO A 91 -19.26 -6.99 -9.05
N ASP A 92 -19.62 -6.31 -10.16
CA ASP A 92 -19.81 -4.86 -10.15
C ASP A 92 -20.81 -4.53 -9.05
N ILE A 93 -20.34 -3.79 -8.03
CA ILE A 93 -21.15 -3.44 -6.87
C ILE A 93 -22.42 -2.69 -7.29
N LYS A 94 -22.36 -1.86 -8.33
CA LYS A 94 -23.54 -1.13 -8.82
C LYS A 94 -24.55 -2.07 -9.45
N GLU A 95 -24.07 -3.04 -10.23
CA GLU A 95 -24.89 -4.09 -10.83
C GLU A 95 -25.50 -5.01 -9.76
N LEU A 96 -24.72 -5.41 -8.76
CA LEU A 96 -25.17 -6.26 -7.67
C LEU A 96 -26.27 -5.55 -6.85
N PHE A 97 -26.04 -4.29 -6.47
CA PHE A 97 -27.03 -3.52 -5.71
C PHE A 97 -28.30 -3.27 -6.53
N THR A 98 -28.20 -3.00 -7.84
CA THR A 98 -29.40 -2.84 -8.68
C THR A 98 -30.20 -4.13 -8.82
N LYS A 99 -29.54 -5.30 -8.83
CA LYS A 99 -30.20 -6.61 -8.90
C LYS A 99 -30.81 -7.06 -7.57
N GLU A 100 -30.11 -6.86 -6.46
CA GLU A 100 -30.46 -7.47 -5.17
C GLU A 100 -31.12 -6.51 -4.17
N LEU A 101 -30.95 -5.18 -4.29
CA LEU A 101 -31.59 -4.19 -3.43
C LEU A 101 -33.02 -3.90 -3.88
N LEU A 102 -33.88 -4.93 -3.84
CA LEU A 102 -35.28 -4.84 -4.25
C LEU A 102 -36.17 -4.46 -3.07
N MET A 103 -36.31 -3.16 -2.83
CA MET A 103 -37.24 -2.62 -1.84
C MET A 103 -38.65 -2.46 -2.41
N ASN A 104 -39.66 -2.72 -1.58
CA ASN A 104 -41.06 -2.53 -1.95
C ASN A 104 -41.46 -1.04 -2.00
N MET A 105 -41.45 -0.45 -3.19
CA MET A 105 -41.80 0.97 -3.36
C MET A 105 -43.29 1.29 -3.23
N LYS A 106 -44.16 0.28 -3.05
CA LYS A 106 -45.58 0.51 -2.75
C LYS A 106 -45.83 0.86 -1.28
N GLU A 107 -44.88 0.52 -0.39
CA GLU A 107 -44.95 0.88 1.02
C GLU A 107 -44.45 2.32 1.23
N SER A 108 -45.35 3.21 1.63
CA SER A 108 -45.03 4.62 1.87
C SER A 108 -44.14 4.82 3.08
N ASP A 109 -44.26 3.99 4.12
CA ASP A 109 -43.45 4.06 5.33
C ASP A 109 -42.04 3.50 5.08
N VAL A 110 -41.02 4.34 5.29
CA VAL A 110 -39.62 3.97 5.00
C VAL A 110 -39.10 2.88 5.95
N ASN A 111 -39.48 2.91 7.23
CA ASN A 111 -39.03 1.94 8.22
C ASN A 111 -39.67 0.57 7.99
N ALA A 112 -40.96 0.54 7.64
CA ALA A 112 -41.67 -0.67 7.25
C ALA A 112 -41.04 -1.30 6.01
N ARG A 113 -40.73 -0.49 4.99
CA ARG A 113 -40.06 -0.93 3.75
C ARG A 113 -38.67 -1.52 3.99
N LEU A 114 -37.88 -0.87 4.85
CA LEU A 114 -36.56 -1.37 5.25
C LEU A 114 -36.68 -2.71 5.98
N THR A 115 -37.62 -2.80 6.92
CA THR A 115 -37.86 -4.00 7.72
C THR A 115 -38.33 -5.17 6.85
N ASP A 116 -39.21 -4.91 5.90
CA ASP A 116 -39.71 -5.91 4.94
C ASP A 116 -38.59 -6.42 4.01
N TYR A 117 -37.74 -5.51 3.53
CA TYR A 117 -36.54 -5.89 2.78
C TYR A 117 -35.64 -6.85 3.57
N PHE A 118 -35.30 -6.54 4.83
CA PHE A 118 -34.46 -7.42 5.64
C PHE A 118 -35.09 -8.79 5.92
N LYS A 119 -36.41 -8.84 6.13
CA LYS A 119 -37.14 -10.09 6.34
C LYS A 119 -37.11 -11.00 5.09
N THR A 120 -37.28 -10.41 3.92
CA THR A 120 -37.36 -11.14 2.65
C THR A 120 -36.00 -11.46 2.06
N PHE A 121 -34.98 -10.65 2.34
CA PHE A 121 -33.61 -10.87 1.89
C PHE A 121 -33.06 -12.23 2.33
N SER A 122 -33.25 -12.62 3.61
CA SER A 122 -32.81 -13.92 4.13
C SER A 122 -33.47 -15.12 3.48
N THR A 123 -34.65 -14.95 2.90
CA THR A 123 -35.39 -16.04 2.22
C THR A 123 -35.05 -16.20 0.75
N ARG A 124 -34.35 -15.24 0.14
CA ARG A 124 -34.05 -15.20 -1.29
C ARG A 124 -32.61 -15.59 -1.63
N ALA A 125 -31.73 -15.60 -0.62
CA ALA A 125 -30.32 -15.96 -0.75
C ALA A 125 -30.03 -17.46 -0.50
N GLY A 126 -31.07 -18.31 -0.51
CA GLY A 126 -30.99 -19.77 -0.35
C GLY A 126 -31.24 -20.53 -1.64
#